data_AF-A0A958GE32-F1
#
_entry.id   AF-A0A958GE32-F1
#
_cell.length_a   1.000
_cell.length_b   1.000
_cell.length_c   1.000
_cell.angle_alpha   90.00
_cell.angle_beta   90.00
_cell.angle_gamma   90.00
#
_symmetry.space_group_name_H-M   'P 1'
#
loop_
_entity.id
_entity.type
_entity.pdbx_description
1 polymer ?
#
loop_
_entity_poly.entity_id
_entity_poly.type
_entity_poly.pdbx_seq_one_letter_code
_entity_poly.pdbx_strand_id
1 'polypeptide(L)'
;MSNHDINELFSQAADAGAIPVDSLAALTDLSSEIQNNLGVSAEDIPASEVFLLTMEIDDSSSIRMSGNSQHVRDGHNFMIEVLAESNKGDDMLVHTTYLNGGTLFPFVLLKNATRLDARNFNPSGCTPLYDRTVATLGTVLAKEQEFANQGVPVRTITLVVTDGEEYGSRKYDSDDVKKLVEQMLASENHIVAFMGIDDGKTDFRAVALAMGIPDQWILTPKNDGSSIREAFGIASRAAKSASQGAGSFSSTAIGGFDAGIS
;
A
#
# COMPACT_ATOMS: atom_id res chain seq x y z
N MET A 1 19.15 15.39 7.33
CA MET A 1 17.81 15.33 6.76
C MET A 1 17.92 15.89 5.37
N SER A 2 18.14 15.02 4.38
CA SER A 2 18.01 15.40 2.97
C SER A 2 16.52 15.62 2.73
N ASN A 3 16.10 16.88 2.83
CA ASN A 3 14.71 17.28 2.64
C ASN A 3 14.52 17.50 1.15
N HIS A 4 14.45 16.40 0.39
CA HIS A 4 14.10 16.46 -1.03
C HIS A 4 12.77 17.21 -1.15
N ASP A 5 12.72 18.20 -2.04
CA ASP A 5 11.46 18.89 -2.32
C ASP A 5 10.53 17.88 -2.98
N ILE A 6 9.45 17.51 -2.30
CA ILE A 6 8.47 16.55 -2.80
C ILE A 6 7.91 16.93 -4.18
N ASN A 7 7.81 18.24 -4.47
CA ASN A 7 7.36 18.69 -5.78
C ASN A 7 8.42 18.44 -6.86
N GLU A 8 9.70 18.48 -6.50
CA GLU A 8 10.79 18.11 -7.40
C GLU A 8 10.76 16.61 -7.69
N LEU A 9 10.55 15.76 -6.68
CA LEU A 9 10.36 14.32 -6.87
C LEU A 9 9.19 14.04 -7.82
N PHE A 10 8.04 14.70 -7.64
CA PHE A 10 6.91 14.50 -8.54
C PHE A 10 7.14 15.02 -9.95
N SER A 11 7.82 16.16 -10.11
CA SER A 11 8.20 16.65 -11.44
C SER A 11 9.11 15.64 -12.16
N GLN A 12 10.12 15.10 -11.48
CA GLN A 12 11.04 14.12 -12.04
C GLN A 12 10.35 12.81 -12.39
N ALA A 13 9.45 12.33 -11.52
CA ALA A 13 8.67 11.13 -11.76
C ALA A 13 7.68 11.32 -12.93
N ALA A 14 7.07 12.50 -13.08
CA ALA A 14 6.25 12.83 -14.24
C ALA A 14 7.08 12.89 -15.53
N ASP A 15 8.26 13.50 -15.51
CA ASP A 15 9.18 13.57 -16.65
C ASP A 15 9.67 12.17 -17.08
N ALA A 16 9.84 11.25 -16.13
CA ALA A 16 10.16 9.85 -16.37
C ALA A 16 8.94 9.02 -16.83
N GLY A 17 7.74 9.59 -16.81
CA GLY A 17 6.49 8.91 -17.14
C GLY A 17 6.00 7.94 -16.06
N ALA A 18 6.45 8.06 -14.81
CA ALA A 18 5.95 7.27 -13.69
C ALA A 18 4.63 7.83 -13.11
N ILE A 19 4.31 9.09 -13.38
CA ILE A 19 3.10 9.77 -12.91
C ILE A 19 2.32 10.33 -14.10
N PRO A 20 0.99 10.13 -14.18
CA PRO A 20 0.17 10.83 -15.16
C PRO A 20 0.22 12.34 -14.93
N VAL A 21 0.45 13.12 -15.99
CA VAL A 21 0.53 14.59 -15.90
C VAL A 21 -0.70 15.19 -15.23
N ASP A 22 -1.89 14.66 -15.51
CA ASP A 22 -3.16 15.15 -14.96
C ASP A 22 -3.32 14.84 -13.46
N SER A 23 -2.53 13.92 -12.91
CA SER A 23 -2.50 13.59 -11.47
C SER A 23 -1.53 14.46 -10.68
N LEU A 24 -0.65 15.24 -11.34
CA LEU A 24 0.40 16.00 -10.67
C LEU A 24 -0.15 17.06 -9.71
N ALA A 25 -1.25 17.73 -10.08
CA ALA A 25 -1.90 18.72 -9.23
C ALA A 25 -2.44 18.08 -7.94
N ALA A 26 -3.08 16.91 -8.05
CA ALA A 26 -3.59 16.16 -6.90
C ALA A 26 -2.47 15.78 -5.93
N LEU A 27 -1.34 15.29 -6.45
CA LEU A 27 -0.19 14.92 -5.64
C LEU A 27 0.49 16.14 -5.00
N THR A 28 0.57 17.26 -5.72
CA THR A 28 1.11 18.52 -5.21
C THR A 28 0.26 19.06 -4.05
N ASP A 29 -1.06 18.98 -4.14
CA ASP A 29 -1.98 19.39 -3.07
C ASP A 29 -1.82 18.56 -1.79
N LEU A 30 -1.32 17.34 -1.92
CA LEU A 30 -1.08 16.39 -0.82
C LEU A 30 0.39 16.37 -0.37
N SER A 31 1.26 17.19 -0.95
CA SER A 31 2.72 17.25 -0.73
C SER A 31 3.13 17.18 0.75
N SER A 32 2.47 17.94 1.62
CA SER A 32 2.79 17.97 3.06
C SER A 32 2.50 16.64 3.76
N GLU A 33 1.39 15.99 3.40
CA GLU A 33 1.03 14.67 3.93
C GLU A 33 2.02 13.62 3.45
N ILE A 34 2.30 13.60 2.15
CA ILE A 34 3.23 12.66 1.53
C ILE A 34 4.65 12.83 2.10
N GLN A 35 5.13 14.06 2.25
CA GLN A 35 6.46 14.35 2.81
C GLN A 35 6.64 13.75 4.20
N ASN A 36 5.60 13.80 5.05
CA ASN A 36 5.64 13.24 6.39
C ASN A 36 5.71 11.70 6.38
N ASN A 37 5.31 11.06 5.28
CA ASN A 37 5.25 9.61 5.14
C ASN A 37 6.47 9.00 4.45
N LEU A 38 7.38 9.83 3.92
CA LEU A 38 8.62 9.35 3.31
C LEU A 38 9.56 8.68 4.33
N GLY A 39 9.55 9.06 5.61
CA GLY A 39 10.33 8.35 6.63
C GLY A 39 11.84 8.39 6.39
N VAL A 40 12.53 7.23 6.43
CA VAL A 40 14.00 7.15 6.28
C VAL A 40 14.42 7.62 4.88
N SER A 41 15.48 8.42 4.78
CA SER A 41 15.97 8.88 3.49
C SER A 41 16.62 7.74 2.72
N ALA A 42 16.45 7.73 1.40
CA ALA A 42 17.09 6.76 0.53
C ALA A 42 18.63 6.82 0.62
N GLU A 43 19.21 8.00 0.91
CA GLU A 43 20.66 8.18 1.10
C GLU A 43 21.22 7.37 2.29
N ASP A 44 20.37 7.08 3.29
CA ASP A 44 20.72 6.35 4.51
C ASP A 44 20.59 4.82 4.34
N ILE A 45 20.15 4.35 3.17
CA ILE A 45 19.88 2.93 2.89
C ILE A 45 20.90 2.40 1.86
N PRO A 46 21.98 1.74 2.30
CA PRO A 46 22.97 1.17 1.40
C PRO A 46 22.46 -0.15 0.81
N ALA A 47 21.66 -0.08 -0.25
CA ALA A 47 21.10 -1.23 -0.95
C ALA A 47 21.30 -1.13 -2.47
N SER A 48 21.53 -2.26 -3.13
CA SER A 48 21.63 -2.35 -4.60
C SER A 48 20.27 -2.47 -5.28
N GLU A 49 19.24 -2.81 -4.52
CA GLU A 49 17.83 -2.78 -4.89
C GLU A 49 17.00 -2.64 -3.61
N VAL A 50 15.80 -2.07 -3.71
CA VAL A 50 14.90 -1.90 -2.56
C VAL A 50 13.52 -2.44 -2.87
N PHE A 51 12.91 -3.08 -1.87
CA PHE A 51 11.51 -3.48 -1.91
C PHE A 51 10.67 -2.61 -0.96
N LEU A 52 9.59 -2.02 -1.46
CA LEU A 52 8.64 -1.24 -0.67
C LEU A 52 7.37 -2.04 -0.43
N LEU A 53 7.01 -2.24 0.84
CA LEU A 53 5.68 -2.72 1.23
C LEU A 53 4.89 -1.55 1.82
N THR A 54 3.71 -1.29 1.29
CA THR A 54 2.76 -0.32 1.83
C THR A 54 1.46 -1.02 2.20
N MET A 55 0.98 -0.74 3.41
CA MET A 55 -0.35 -1.17 3.87
C MET A 55 -1.21 0.05 4.20
N GLU A 56 -2.31 0.22 3.49
CA GLU A 56 -3.37 1.17 3.83
C GLU A 56 -4.48 0.40 4.55
N ILE A 57 -4.70 0.73 5.82
CA ILE A 57 -5.61 -0.01 6.71
C ILE A 57 -6.82 0.85 7.04
N ASP A 58 -8.01 0.33 6.76
CA ASP A 58 -9.26 0.96 7.15
C ASP A 58 -9.43 0.99 8.68
N ASP A 59 -9.54 2.20 9.22
CA ASP A 59 -9.83 2.49 10.63
C ASP A 59 -11.21 3.19 10.79
N SER A 60 -12.11 2.94 9.85
CA SER A 60 -13.51 3.36 9.90
C SER A 60 -14.32 2.64 10.98
N SER A 61 -15.47 3.21 11.31
CA SER A 61 -16.36 2.62 12.31
C SER A 61 -16.94 1.26 11.92
N SER A 62 -17.07 0.93 10.62
CA SER A 62 -17.60 -0.37 10.15
C SER A 62 -16.71 -1.52 10.58
N ILE A 63 -15.38 -1.36 10.46
CA ILE A 63 -14.39 -2.35 10.93
C ILE A 63 -14.64 -2.75 12.38
N ARG A 64 -14.94 -1.77 13.24
CA ARG A 64 -15.22 -2.03 14.65
C ARG A 64 -16.60 -2.63 14.87
N MET A 65 -17.62 -2.10 14.18
CA MET A 65 -19.01 -2.56 14.34
C MET A 65 -19.21 -3.99 13.85
N SER A 66 -18.45 -4.42 12.85
CA SER A 66 -18.40 -5.79 12.34
C SER A 66 -17.57 -6.75 13.22
N GLY A 67 -16.90 -6.26 14.26
CA GLY A 67 -16.05 -7.07 15.13
C GLY A 67 -14.68 -7.43 14.54
N ASN A 68 -14.28 -6.78 13.44
CA ASN A 68 -13.07 -7.12 12.68
C ASN A 68 -11.80 -6.48 13.21
N SER A 69 -11.88 -5.55 14.17
CA SER A 69 -10.71 -4.81 14.65
C SER A 69 -9.55 -5.72 15.09
N GLN A 70 -9.83 -6.81 15.81
CA GLN A 70 -8.76 -7.72 16.22
C GLN A 70 -8.21 -8.54 15.05
N HIS A 71 -9.05 -8.97 14.11
CA HIS A 71 -8.63 -9.74 12.95
C HIS A 71 -7.75 -8.93 11.99
N VAL A 72 -8.03 -7.64 11.82
CA VAL A 72 -7.17 -6.71 11.07
C VAL A 72 -5.83 -6.51 11.77
N ARG A 73 -5.81 -6.33 13.11
CA ARG A 73 -4.55 -6.25 13.88
C ARG A 73 -3.70 -7.51 13.70
N ASP A 74 -4.31 -8.67 13.89
CA ASP A 74 -3.63 -9.96 13.78
C ASP A 74 -3.07 -10.17 12.38
N GLY A 75 -3.86 -9.85 11.34
CA GLY A 75 -3.48 -10.00 9.94
C GLY A 75 -2.32 -9.11 9.52
N HIS A 76 -2.37 -7.81 9.84
CA HIS A 76 -1.27 -6.88 9.62
C HIS A 76 0.02 -7.37 10.32
N ASN A 77 -0.08 -7.73 11.61
CA ASN A 77 1.07 -8.16 12.38
C ASN A 77 1.67 -9.46 11.85
N PHE A 78 0.82 -10.39 11.40
CA PHE A 78 1.25 -11.62 10.75
C PHE A 78 2.03 -11.34 9.46
N MET A 79 1.61 -10.38 8.64
CA MET A 79 2.33 -10.00 7.43
C MET A 79 3.74 -9.48 7.74
N ILE A 80 3.87 -8.58 8.73
CA ILE A 80 5.17 -8.09 9.21
C ILE A 80 6.06 -9.25 9.69
N GLU A 81 5.49 -10.21 10.42
CA GLU A 81 6.21 -11.38 10.94
C GLU A 81 6.71 -12.31 9.84
N VAL A 82 5.83 -12.69 8.89
CA VAL A 82 6.19 -13.54 7.75
C VAL A 82 7.34 -12.92 6.94
N LEU A 83 7.27 -11.61 6.72
CA LEU A 83 8.31 -10.90 5.98
C LEU A 83 9.59 -10.80 6.79
N ALA A 84 9.51 -10.55 8.10
CA ALA A 84 10.69 -10.48 8.97
C ALA A 84 11.42 -11.83 9.10
N GLU A 85 10.69 -12.95 9.06
CA GLU A 85 11.28 -14.28 9.03
C GLU A 85 11.95 -14.61 7.69
N SER A 86 11.39 -14.07 6.59
CA SER A 86 11.86 -14.35 5.25
C SER A 86 12.98 -13.43 4.77
N ASN A 87 12.99 -12.19 5.24
CA ASN A 87 13.96 -11.20 4.84
C ASN A 87 15.17 -11.25 5.79
N LYS A 88 16.35 -11.47 5.22
CA LYS A 88 17.63 -11.47 5.96
C LYS A 88 18.40 -10.15 5.79
N GLY A 89 17.82 -9.14 5.12
CA GLY A 89 18.49 -7.89 4.75
C GLY A 89 17.83 -6.60 5.23
N ASP A 90 18.54 -5.48 5.04
CA ASP A 90 18.11 -4.08 5.27
C ASP A 90 17.54 -3.43 3.97
N ASP A 91 17.14 -4.24 2.99
CA ASP A 91 16.69 -3.85 1.64
C ASP A 91 15.16 -3.67 1.52
N MET A 92 14.42 -3.89 2.60
CA MET A 92 12.97 -3.72 2.64
C MET A 92 12.57 -2.55 3.53
N LEU A 93 11.84 -1.61 2.94
CA LEU A 93 11.14 -0.57 3.67
C LEU A 93 9.65 -0.88 3.71
N VAL A 94 9.06 -0.60 4.86
CA VAL A 94 7.63 -0.80 5.10
C VAL A 94 6.98 0.48 5.56
N HIS A 95 5.76 0.71 5.10
CA HIS A 95 4.92 1.85 5.48
C HIS A 95 3.52 1.35 5.83
N THR A 96 2.92 1.91 6.88
CA THR A 96 1.52 1.65 7.21
C THR A 96 0.81 2.94 7.57
N THR A 97 -0.31 3.17 6.89
CA THR A 97 -1.19 4.33 7.08
C THR A 97 -2.63 3.89 7.26
N TYR A 98 -3.44 4.78 7.80
CA TYR A 98 -4.86 4.59 8.02
C TYR A 98 -5.70 5.49 7.12
N LEU A 99 -6.96 5.09 6.89
CA LEU A 99 -7.89 5.96 6.18
C LEU A 99 -8.22 7.26 6.94
N ASN A 100 -8.21 7.25 8.28
CA ASN A 100 -8.58 8.41 9.09
C ASN A 100 -7.47 8.84 10.05
N GLY A 101 -6.94 7.91 10.85
CA GLY A 101 -6.02 8.15 11.95
C GLY A 101 -4.61 8.60 11.56
N GLY A 102 -4.38 8.88 10.27
CA GLY A 102 -3.07 9.22 9.73
C GLY A 102 -2.14 7.99 9.68
N THR A 103 -0.87 8.22 9.92
CA THR A 103 0.17 7.21 9.68
C THR A 103 0.57 6.47 10.96
N LEU A 104 0.58 5.13 10.92
CA LEU A 104 1.14 4.33 12.00
C LEU A 104 2.67 4.46 12.05
N PHE A 105 3.32 4.28 10.90
CA PHE A 105 4.73 4.62 10.68
C PHE A 105 4.97 4.96 9.20
N PRO A 106 5.85 5.95 8.91
CA PRO A 106 6.26 6.27 7.54
C PRO A 106 7.16 5.15 6.99
N PHE A 107 7.74 5.26 5.79
CA PHE A 107 8.70 4.25 5.34
C PHE A 107 9.87 4.08 6.32
N VAL A 108 9.96 2.90 6.93
CA VAL A 108 11.03 2.49 7.86
C VAL A 108 11.55 1.12 7.48
N LEU A 109 12.76 0.78 7.91
CA LEU A 109 13.26 -0.59 7.83
C LEU A 109 12.28 -1.55 8.51
N LEU A 110 12.05 -2.73 7.93
CA LEU A 110 11.11 -3.75 8.44
C LEU A 110 11.29 -4.04 9.94
N LYS A 111 12.54 -4.08 10.43
CA LYS A 111 12.86 -4.31 11.86
C LYS A 111 12.34 -3.24 12.81
N ASN A 112 12.03 -2.05 12.28
CA ASN A 112 11.50 -0.90 13.02
C ASN A 112 9.97 -0.75 12.86
N ALA A 113 9.31 -1.65 12.13
CA ALA A 113 7.87 -1.62 11.93
C ALA A 113 7.13 -1.76 13.27
N THR A 114 6.10 -0.94 13.47
CA THR A 114 5.26 -1.02 14.67
C THR A 114 4.11 -1.98 14.43
N ARG A 115 3.85 -2.88 15.38
CA ARG A 115 2.67 -3.77 15.32
C ARG A 115 1.40 -2.99 15.66
N LEU A 116 0.29 -3.34 15.02
CA LEU A 116 -1.03 -2.87 15.43
C LEU A 116 -1.41 -3.48 16.78
N ASP A 117 -1.98 -2.65 17.65
CA ASP A 117 -2.56 -3.04 18.93
C ASP A 117 -3.80 -2.20 19.25
N ALA A 118 -4.40 -2.42 20.42
CA ALA A 118 -5.61 -1.70 20.82
C ALA A 118 -5.42 -0.19 21.10
N ARG A 119 -4.17 0.27 21.24
CA ARG A 119 -3.81 1.66 21.55
C ARG A 119 -3.60 2.47 20.28
N ASN A 120 -2.99 1.88 19.26
CA ASN A 120 -2.68 2.55 17.99
C ASN A 120 -3.69 2.24 16.88
N PHE A 121 -4.60 1.28 17.08
CA PHE A 121 -5.67 0.95 16.13
C PHE A 121 -6.99 0.74 16.87
N ASN A 122 -7.82 1.78 16.88
CA ASN A 122 -9.18 1.76 17.43
C ASN A 122 -10.16 2.38 16.44
N PRO A 123 -10.66 1.58 15.47
CA PRO A 123 -11.41 2.10 14.33
C PRO A 123 -12.67 2.87 14.76
N SER A 124 -12.82 4.07 14.21
CA SER A 124 -13.91 5.00 14.55
C SER A 124 -14.20 6.08 13.50
N GLY A 125 -13.48 6.11 12.38
CA GLY A 125 -13.63 7.13 11.34
C GLY A 125 -14.71 6.84 10.29
N CYS A 126 -14.69 7.62 9.21
CA CYS A 126 -15.41 7.33 7.96
C CYS A 126 -14.53 6.52 7.00
N THR A 127 -14.95 6.32 5.76
CA THR A 127 -14.16 5.58 4.76
C THR A 127 -13.81 6.52 3.59
N PRO A 128 -12.83 7.43 3.76
CA PRO A 128 -12.31 8.28 2.68
C PRO A 128 -11.29 7.50 1.82
N LEU A 129 -11.73 6.39 1.25
CA LEU A 129 -10.91 5.44 0.51
C LEU A 129 -10.14 6.13 -0.61
N TYR A 130 -10.82 6.84 -1.52
CA TYR A 130 -10.16 7.44 -2.67
C TYR A 130 -9.18 8.55 -2.29
N ASP A 131 -9.58 9.45 -1.39
CA ASP A 131 -8.70 10.53 -0.95
C ASP A 131 -7.39 10.01 -0.35
N ARG A 132 -7.50 8.91 0.41
CA ARG A 132 -6.35 8.30 1.08
C ARG A 132 -5.52 7.45 0.16
N THR A 133 -6.15 6.66 -0.71
CA THR A 133 -5.41 5.86 -1.68
C THR A 133 -4.58 6.75 -2.62
N VAL A 134 -5.07 7.92 -3.05
CA VAL A 134 -4.27 8.89 -3.84
C VAL A 134 -3.03 9.34 -3.06
N ALA A 135 -3.16 9.71 -1.78
CA ALA A 135 -2.03 10.11 -0.93
C ALA A 135 -1.03 8.96 -0.70
N THR A 136 -1.53 7.75 -0.48
CA THR A 136 -0.73 6.54 -0.28
C THR A 136 0.07 6.17 -1.52
N LEU A 137 -0.56 6.15 -2.70
CA LEU A 137 0.13 5.88 -3.96
C LEU A 137 1.14 6.99 -4.29
N GLY A 138 0.79 8.25 -4.04
CA GLY A 138 1.71 9.38 -4.14
C GLY A 138 2.95 9.23 -3.25
N THR A 139 2.77 8.71 -2.04
CA THR A 139 3.89 8.42 -1.12
C THR A 139 4.80 7.33 -1.65
N VAL A 140 4.23 6.27 -2.24
CA VAL A 140 4.99 5.19 -2.88
C VAL A 140 5.82 5.72 -4.05
N LEU A 141 5.20 6.47 -4.96
CA LEU A 141 5.85 7.08 -6.13
C LEU A 141 6.97 8.04 -5.74
N ALA A 142 6.75 8.88 -4.72
CA ALA A 142 7.77 9.78 -4.23
C ALA A 142 8.95 9.04 -3.59
N LYS A 143 8.69 8.00 -2.79
CA LYS A 143 9.75 7.18 -2.20
C LYS A 143 10.54 6.42 -3.26
N GLU A 144 9.87 5.87 -4.26
CA GLU A 144 10.49 5.23 -5.41
C GLU A 144 11.41 6.21 -6.15
N GLN A 145 10.94 7.42 -6.44
CA GLN A 145 11.73 8.45 -7.11
C GLN A 145 12.97 8.85 -6.30
N GLU A 146 12.88 8.92 -4.96
CA GLU A 146 14.03 9.21 -4.09
C GLU A 146 15.17 8.20 -4.29
N PHE A 147 14.85 6.92 -4.48
CA PHE A 147 15.82 5.87 -4.79
C PHE A 147 16.25 5.86 -6.25
N ALA A 148 15.33 6.14 -7.18
CA ALA A 148 15.63 6.23 -8.61
C ALA A 148 16.68 7.33 -8.89
N ASN A 149 16.62 8.45 -8.17
CA ASN A 149 17.62 9.52 -8.22
C ASN A 149 19.03 9.07 -7.82
N GLN A 150 19.14 7.98 -7.09
CA GLN A 150 20.41 7.36 -6.68
C GLN A 150 20.81 6.18 -7.57
N GLY A 151 20.03 5.88 -8.60
CA GLY A 151 20.22 4.74 -9.48
C GLY A 151 19.90 3.40 -8.80
N VAL A 152 19.13 3.40 -7.71
CA VAL A 152 18.73 2.19 -7.00
C VAL A 152 17.36 1.73 -7.53
N PRO A 153 17.25 0.53 -8.14
CA PRO A 153 15.98 0.01 -8.60
C PRO A 153 15.06 -0.33 -7.43
N VAL A 154 13.78 -0.01 -7.60
CA VAL A 154 12.75 -0.22 -6.59
C VAL A 154 11.63 -1.10 -7.15
N ARG A 155 11.11 -1.99 -6.32
CA ARG A 155 9.87 -2.73 -6.58
C ARG A 155 8.92 -2.54 -5.41
N THR A 156 7.62 -2.50 -5.68
CA THR A 156 6.65 -2.18 -4.64
C THR A 156 5.48 -3.14 -4.62
N ILE A 157 4.91 -3.34 -3.43
CA ILE A 157 3.57 -3.86 -3.25
C ILE A 157 2.79 -2.93 -2.32
N THR A 158 1.62 -2.50 -2.78
CA THR A 158 0.67 -1.73 -1.97
C THR A 158 -0.57 -2.58 -1.73
N LEU A 159 -0.92 -2.81 -0.47
CA LEU A 159 -2.14 -3.50 -0.08
C LEU A 159 -3.11 -2.53 0.60
N VAL A 160 -4.28 -2.35 -0.01
CA VAL A 160 -5.41 -1.61 0.57
C VAL A 160 -6.35 -2.60 1.25
N VAL A 161 -6.60 -2.42 2.55
CA VAL A 161 -7.49 -3.28 3.35
C VAL A 161 -8.67 -2.46 3.85
N THR A 162 -9.88 -2.79 3.40
CA THR A 162 -11.10 -2.07 3.77
C THR A 162 -12.30 -3.02 3.90
N ASP A 163 -13.21 -2.72 4.83
CA ASP A 163 -14.52 -3.38 4.95
C ASP A 163 -15.68 -2.42 4.65
N GLY A 164 -15.36 -1.18 4.30
CA GLY A 164 -16.32 -0.11 4.14
C GLY A 164 -16.64 0.18 2.67
N GLU A 165 -17.89 0.56 2.44
CA GLU A 165 -18.29 1.37 1.30
C GLU A 165 -17.57 2.73 1.37
N GLU A 166 -17.13 3.26 0.24
CA GLU A 166 -16.64 4.63 0.16
C GLU A 166 -17.78 5.62 0.47
N TYR A 167 -17.61 6.47 1.48
CA TYR A 167 -18.52 7.59 1.79
C TYR A 167 -17.83 8.80 2.47
N GLY A 168 -16.50 8.79 2.53
CA GLY A 168 -15.70 9.79 3.25
C GLY A 168 -14.94 10.76 2.35
N SER A 169 -14.65 10.38 1.10
CA SER A 169 -13.82 11.12 0.16
C SER A 169 -14.52 12.40 -0.30
N ARG A 170 -13.74 13.46 -0.49
CA ARG A 170 -14.25 14.79 -0.85
C ARG A 170 -13.50 15.45 -2.01
N LYS A 171 -12.27 15.01 -2.29
CA LYS A 171 -11.43 15.65 -3.31
C LYS A 171 -11.26 14.80 -4.56
N TYR A 172 -11.10 13.50 -4.37
CA TYR A 172 -10.78 12.56 -5.43
C TYR A 172 -11.81 11.44 -5.50
N ASP A 173 -11.86 10.78 -6.65
CA ASP A 173 -12.75 9.67 -6.92
C ASP A 173 -12.00 8.41 -7.38
N SER A 174 -12.75 7.37 -7.74
CA SER A 174 -12.17 6.12 -8.24
C SER A 174 -11.39 6.31 -9.54
N ASP A 175 -11.79 7.25 -10.41
CA ASP A 175 -11.11 7.50 -11.68
C ASP A 175 -9.74 8.15 -11.44
N ASP A 176 -9.61 9.02 -10.43
CA ASP A 176 -8.33 9.59 -10.02
C ASP A 176 -7.37 8.52 -9.46
N VAL A 177 -7.88 7.61 -8.63
CA VAL A 177 -7.10 6.45 -8.18
C VAL A 177 -6.70 5.57 -9.36
N LYS A 178 -7.64 5.27 -10.26
CA LYS A 178 -7.42 4.42 -11.42
C LYS A 178 -6.30 4.92 -12.33
N LYS A 179 -6.25 6.22 -12.61
CA LYS A 179 -5.17 6.82 -13.42
C LYS A 179 -3.80 6.53 -12.82
N LEU A 180 -3.65 6.67 -11.49
CA LEU A 180 -2.41 6.37 -10.79
C LEU A 180 -2.09 4.87 -10.83
N VAL A 181 -3.06 4.02 -10.54
CA VAL A 181 -2.87 2.56 -10.54
C VAL A 181 -2.47 2.06 -11.93
N GLU A 182 -3.18 2.45 -12.99
CA GLU A 182 -2.85 2.04 -14.36
C GLU A 182 -1.45 2.49 -14.78
N GLN A 183 -1.02 3.69 -14.38
CA GLN A 183 0.33 4.18 -14.66
C GLN A 183 1.40 3.41 -13.88
N MET A 184 1.18 3.15 -12.59
CA MET A 184 2.09 2.33 -11.77
C MET A 184 2.21 0.90 -12.31
N LEU A 185 1.12 0.30 -12.79
CA LEU A 185 1.20 -1.04 -13.36
C LEU A 185 1.97 -1.06 -14.70
N ALA A 186 1.92 0.03 -15.47
CA ALA A 186 2.61 0.14 -16.75
C ALA A 186 4.14 0.21 -16.63
N SER A 187 4.70 0.59 -15.47
CA SER A 187 6.16 0.57 -15.23
C SER A 187 6.71 -0.80 -14.79
N GLU A 188 5.84 -1.82 -14.65
CA GLU A 188 6.19 -3.23 -14.38
C GLU A 188 6.96 -3.50 -13.07
N ASN A 189 7.09 -2.51 -12.20
CA ASN A 189 7.76 -2.62 -10.90
C ASN A 189 6.83 -2.38 -9.70
N HIS A 190 5.52 -2.20 -9.94
CA HIS A 190 4.51 -2.07 -8.89
C HIS A 190 3.48 -3.18 -8.93
N ILE A 191 3.06 -3.61 -7.74
CA ILE A 191 1.84 -4.36 -7.50
C ILE A 191 0.92 -3.50 -6.64
N VAL A 192 -0.31 -3.30 -7.08
CA VAL A 192 -1.38 -2.70 -6.27
C VAL A 192 -2.43 -3.77 -6.04
N ALA A 193 -2.75 -4.02 -4.79
CA ALA A 193 -3.64 -5.08 -4.36
C ALA A 193 -4.71 -4.57 -3.39
N PHE A 194 -5.84 -5.26 -3.39
CA PHE A 194 -7.01 -4.90 -2.61
C PHE A 194 -7.53 -6.08 -1.82
N MET A 195 -7.87 -5.86 -0.55
CA MET A 195 -8.54 -6.81 0.31
C MET A 195 -9.82 -6.17 0.87
N GLY A 196 -10.96 -6.55 0.30
CA GLY A 196 -12.30 -6.12 0.71
C GLY A 196 -12.93 -7.12 1.67
N ILE A 197 -13.07 -6.76 2.94
CA ILE A 197 -13.72 -7.63 3.93
C ILE A 197 -15.23 -7.46 3.80
N ASP A 198 -15.94 -8.57 3.53
CA ASP A 198 -17.39 -8.58 3.28
C ASP A 198 -18.19 -7.83 4.38
N ASP A 199 -19.06 -6.90 3.99
CA ASP A 199 -19.99 -6.18 4.87
C ASP A 199 -21.46 -6.58 4.62
N GLY A 200 -21.68 -7.53 3.70
CA GLY A 200 -22.98 -8.06 3.29
C GLY A 200 -23.74 -7.20 2.26
N LYS A 201 -23.18 -6.08 1.79
CA LYS A 201 -23.86 -5.17 0.85
C LYS A 201 -22.98 -4.57 -0.24
N THR A 202 -21.68 -4.43 0.00
CA THR A 202 -20.73 -3.76 -0.89
C THR A 202 -20.08 -4.76 -1.82
N ASP A 203 -20.10 -4.48 -3.12
CA ASP A 203 -19.32 -5.24 -4.11
C ASP A 203 -17.88 -4.72 -4.13
N PHE A 204 -17.05 -5.21 -3.20
CA PHE A 204 -15.65 -4.82 -3.09
C PHE A 204 -14.82 -5.12 -4.33
N ARG A 205 -15.20 -6.16 -5.08
CA ARG A 205 -14.52 -6.47 -6.35
C ARG A 205 -14.82 -5.38 -7.37
N ALA A 206 -16.07 -4.94 -7.49
CA ALA A 206 -16.43 -3.82 -8.35
C ALA A 206 -15.73 -2.51 -7.94
N VAL A 207 -15.62 -2.24 -6.63
CA VAL A 207 -14.89 -1.06 -6.11
C VAL A 207 -13.42 -1.09 -6.52
N ALA A 208 -12.74 -2.21 -6.28
CA ALA A 208 -11.32 -2.36 -6.63
C ALA A 208 -11.08 -2.29 -8.16
N LEU A 209 -11.97 -2.89 -8.96
CA LEU A 209 -11.91 -2.77 -10.42
C LEU A 209 -12.12 -1.32 -10.90
N ALA A 210 -13.02 -0.56 -10.25
CA ALA A 210 -13.21 0.86 -10.54
C ALA A 210 -11.96 1.69 -10.21
N MET A 211 -11.18 1.29 -9.19
CA MET A 211 -9.87 1.86 -8.86
C MET A 211 -8.73 1.39 -9.78
N GLY A 212 -9.02 0.58 -10.81
CA GLY A 212 -8.01 0.08 -11.75
C GLY A 212 -7.21 -1.13 -11.26
N ILE A 213 -7.57 -1.72 -10.11
CA ILE A 213 -6.84 -2.86 -9.53
C ILE A 213 -7.19 -4.14 -10.31
N PRO A 214 -6.21 -4.88 -10.85
CA PRO A 214 -6.48 -6.10 -11.61
C PRO A 214 -7.12 -7.19 -10.76
N ASP A 215 -8.01 -7.97 -11.37
CA ASP A 215 -8.84 -8.98 -10.68
C ASP A 215 -8.02 -10.01 -9.87
N GLN A 216 -6.87 -10.42 -10.39
CA GLN A 216 -5.93 -11.36 -9.75
C GLN A 216 -5.26 -10.79 -8.47
N TRP A 217 -5.41 -9.49 -8.23
CA TRP A 217 -4.91 -8.76 -7.07
C TRP A 217 -6.04 -8.29 -6.15
N ILE A 218 -7.21 -8.95 -6.22
CA ILE A 218 -8.37 -8.67 -5.36
C ILE A 218 -8.69 -9.89 -4.49
N LEU A 219 -8.68 -9.70 -3.17
CA LEU A 219 -9.20 -10.66 -2.18
C LEU A 219 -10.52 -10.14 -1.61
N THR A 220 -11.53 -10.99 -1.53
CA THR A 220 -12.83 -10.68 -0.92
C THR A 220 -13.17 -11.70 0.17
N PRO A 221 -12.43 -11.73 1.30
CA PRO A 221 -12.72 -12.63 2.39
C PRO A 221 -14.10 -12.36 2.99
N LYS A 222 -14.72 -13.41 3.52
CA LYS A 222 -15.93 -13.29 4.34
C LYS A 222 -15.64 -12.50 5.62
N ASN A 223 -16.72 -12.01 6.22
CA ASN A 223 -16.71 -11.31 7.51
C ASN A 223 -16.52 -12.28 8.70
N ASP A 224 -15.43 -13.03 8.69
CA ASP A 224 -15.05 -13.89 9.79
C ASP A 224 -13.53 -13.98 9.93
N GLY A 225 -13.08 -14.18 11.16
CA GLY A 225 -11.65 -14.19 11.46
C GLY A 225 -10.86 -15.25 10.71
N SER A 226 -11.47 -16.38 10.30
CA SER A 226 -10.74 -17.40 9.55
C SER A 226 -10.46 -16.98 8.12
N SER A 227 -11.47 -16.46 7.40
CA SER A 227 -11.31 -15.95 6.04
C SER A 227 -10.42 -14.70 6.00
N ILE A 228 -10.55 -13.78 6.97
CA ILE A 228 -9.68 -12.60 7.06
C ILE A 228 -8.21 -13.02 7.27
N ARG A 229 -7.93 -13.94 8.19
CA ARG A 229 -6.57 -14.45 8.42
C ARG A 229 -6.02 -15.17 7.19
N GLU A 230 -6.84 -15.96 6.51
CA GLU A 230 -6.43 -16.64 5.27
C GLU A 230 -6.05 -15.64 4.18
N ALA A 231 -6.85 -14.59 3.98
CA ALA A 231 -6.56 -13.53 3.01
C ALA A 231 -5.25 -12.80 3.32
N PHE A 232 -5.03 -12.39 4.58
CA PHE A 232 -3.73 -11.85 4.98
C PHE A 232 -2.59 -12.84 4.77
N GLY A 233 -2.82 -14.14 4.98
CA GLY A 233 -1.84 -15.18 4.70
C GLY A 233 -1.47 -15.28 3.22
N ILE A 234 -2.46 -15.21 2.33
CA ILE A 234 -2.26 -15.17 0.87
C ILE A 234 -1.46 -13.92 0.50
N ALA A 235 -1.86 -12.75 0.97
CA ALA A 235 -1.18 -11.49 0.68
C ALA A 235 0.27 -11.48 1.20
N SER A 236 0.51 -12.06 2.38
CA SER A 236 1.85 -12.17 2.97
C SER A 236 2.78 -13.06 2.13
N ARG A 237 2.26 -14.17 1.60
CA ARG A 237 3.03 -15.04 0.70
C ARG A 237 3.34 -14.36 -0.62
N ALA A 238 2.38 -13.64 -1.19
CA ALA A 238 2.59 -12.87 -2.41
C ALA A 238 3.66 -11.78 -2.21
N ALA A 239 3.57 -10.99 -1.13
CA ALA A 239 4.58 -9.99 -0.79
C ALA A 239 5.97 -10.60 -0.61
N LYS A 240 6.06 -11.73 0.12
CA LYS A 240 7.30 -12.48 0.31
C LYS A 240 7.88 -12.99 -1.01
N SER A 241 7.05 -13.50 -1.91
CA SER A 241 7.48 -13.95 -3.23
C SER A 241 8.00 -12.77 -4.05
N ALA A 242 7.25 -11.66 -4.08
CA ALA A 242 7.60 -10.45 -4.81
C ALA A 242 8.91 -9.81 -4.34
N SER A 243 9.26 -9.96 -3.05
CA SER A 243 10.48 -9.39 -2.47
C SER A 243 11.76 -10.17 -2.78
N GLN A 244 11.70 -11.34 -3.43
CA GLN A 244 12.88 -12.19 -3.70
C GLN A 244 13.67 -11.81 -4.96
N GLY A 245 13.57 -10.55 -5.40
CA GLY A 245 14.25 -10.02 -6.57
C GLY A 245 13.42 -10.00 -7.84
N ALA A 246 14.01 -9.51 -8.94
CA ALA A 246 13.29 -9.15 -10.18
C ALA A 246 12.45 -10.27 -10.81
N GLY A 247 13.02 -11.46 -10.96
CA GLY A 247 12.34 -12.58 -11.61
C GLY A 247 11.14 -13.08 -10.79
N SER A 248 11.30 -13.12 -9.46
CA SER A 248 10.22 -13.50 -8.56
C SER A 248 9.12 -12.45 -8.53
N PHE A 249 9.50 -11.17 -8.56
CA PHE A 249 8.55 -10.06 -8.69
C PHE A 249 7.72 -10.16 -9.97
N SER A 250 8.35 -10.28 -11.13
CA SER A 250 7.65 -10.33 -12.42
C SER A 250 6.68 -11.51 -12.51
N SER A 251 7.11 -12.70 -12.07
CA SER A 251 6.23 -13.88 -12.02
C SER A 251 5.07 -13.70 -11.05
N THR A 252 5.30 -13.09 -9.89
CA THR A 252 4.27 -12.79 -8.89
C THR A 252 3.28 -11.74 -9.44
N ALA A 253 3.76 -10.66 -10.04
CA ALA A 253 2.95 -9.60 -10.64
C ALA A 253 1.97 -10.16 -11.67
N ILE A 254 2.43 -11.09 -12.52
CA ILE A 254 1.62 -11.78 -13.53
C ILE A 254 0.65 -12.79 -12.92
N GLY A 255 1.09 -13.60 -11.96
CA GLY A 255 0.27 -14.68 -11.40
C GLY A 255 -0.70 -14.24 -10.31
N GLY A 256 -0.58 -13.00 -9.81
CA GLY A 256 -1.46 -12.47 -8.77
C GLY A 256 -1.33 -13.21 -7.43
N PHE A 257 -2.41 -13.22 -6.66
CA PHE A 257 -2.46 -13.92 -5.38
C PHE A 257 -2.30 -15.44 -5.49
N ASP A 258 -2.58 -16.03 -6.65
CA ASP A 258 -2.41 -17.46 -6.91
C ASP A 258 -0.94 -17.86 -7.09
N ALA A 259 -0.06 -16.92 -7.46
CA ALA A 259 1.37 -17.17 -7.59
C ALA A 259 2.04 -17.58 -6.26
N GLY A 260 1.48 -17.16 -5.13
CA GLY A 260 2.01 -17.48 -3.79
C GLY A 260 1.52 -18.81 -3.20
N ILE A 261 0.83 -19.65 -3.98
CA ILE A 261 0.25 -20.93 -3.55
C ILE A 261 1.09 -22.14 -4.03
N SER A 262 2.04 -21.93 -4.94
CA SER A 262 2.91 -22.99 -5.50
C SER A 262 4.00 -23.46 -4.54
#